data_AF-A0A9R0IAE2-F1
#
_entry.id   AF-A0A9R0IAE2-F1
#
_cell.length_a   1.000
_cell.length_b   1.000
_cell.length_c   1.000
_cell.angle_alpha   90.00
_cell.angle_beta   90.00
_cell.angle_gamma   90.00
#
_symmetry.space_group_name_H-M   'P 1'
#
loop_
_entity.id
_entity.type
_entity.pdbx_description
1 polymer ?
#
loop_
_entity_poly.entity_id
_entity_poly.type
_entity_poly.pdbx_seq_one_letter_code
_entity_poly.pdbx_strand_id
1 'polypeptide(L)'
;MAETTKFHPALAVNNVKNFIPVTLDMESSQYNSWATLFKIHTRAYQVLDHIIPSKNQTANTETDEADQGLWDRLDAIVLQWIYGTISNDVLHTILEPDLTAMDAWNRLADLFHDNQTTRAV
;
A
#
# COMPACT_ATOMS: atom_id res chain seq x y z
N MET A 1 1.80 8.39 -34.55
CA MET A 1 2.36 7.18 -33.93
C MET A 1 1.42 6.82 -32.80
N ALA A 2 0.96 5.59 -32.69
CA ALA A 2 0.02 5.21 -31.64
C ALA A 2 0.76 5.15 -30.31
N GLU A 3 0.40 6.03 -29.37
CA GLU A 3 0.77 5.94 -27.96
C GLU A 3 0.24 4.60 -27.44
N THR A 4 1.09 3.59 -27.41
CA THR A 4 0.73 2.29 -26.85
C THR A 4 0.71 2.45 -25.33
N THR A 5 -0.45 2.72 -24.74
CA THR A 5 -0.61 2.76 -23.28
C THR A 5 -0.15 1.42 -22.72
N LYS A 6 1.04 1.40 -22.12
CA LYS A 6 1.67 0.17 -21.64
C LYS A 6 0.86 -0.33 -20.46
N PHE A 7 0.29 -1.54 -20.58
CA PHE A 7 -0.51 -2.12 -19.51
C PHE A 7 0.32 -2.26 -18.23
N HIS A 8 -0.18 -1.69 -17.14
CA HIS A 8 0.51 -1.71 -15.85
C HIS A 8 0.24 -3.02 -15.10
N PRO A 9 1.27 -3.76 -14.62
CA PRO A 9 1.09 -5.10 -14.06
C PRO A 9 0.18 -5.16 -12.83
N ALA A 10 0.14 -4.10 -12.02
CA ALA A 10 -0.76 -4.00 -10.86
C ALA A 10 -2.25 -4.13 -11.24
N LEU A 11 -2.63 -3.73 -12.46
CA LEU A 11 -4.00 -3.82 -12.96
C LEU A 11 -4.47 -5.27 -13.16
N ALA A 12 -3.55 -6.25 -13.16
CA ALA A 12 -3.88 -7.68 -13.31
C ALA A 12 -4.08 -8.42 -11.97
N VAL A 13 -3.82 -7.78 -10.83
CA VAL A 13 -3.92 -8.43 -9.51
C VAL A 13 -5.35 -8.37 -9.00
N ASN A 14 -6.07 -9.48 -9.16
CA ASN A 14 -7.46 -9.60 -8.68
C ASN A 14 -7.58 -9.99 -7.20
N ASN A 15 -6.57 -10.65 -6.65
CA ASN A 15 -6.59 -11.10 -5.25
C ASN A 15 -5.18 -11.09 -4.63
N VAL A 16 -4.90 -10.09 -3.80
CA VAL A 16 -3.61 -9.93 -3.12
C VAL A 16 -3.33 -11.05 -2.11
N LYS A 17 -4.36 -11.68 -1.53
CA LYS A 17 -4.20 -12.72 -0.50
C LYS A 17 -3.48 -13.97 -1.02
N ASN A 18 -3.48 -14.19 -2.33
CA ASN A 18 -2.71 -15.27 -2.96
C ASN A 18 -1.19 -15.07 -2.82
N PHE A 19 -0.75 -13.81 -2.70
CA PHE A 19 0.67 -13.44 -2.57
C PHE A 19 1.05 -13.14 -1.12
N ILE A 20 0.10 -12.64 -0.34
CA ILE A 20 0.28 -12.30 1.08
C ILE A 20 -0.73 -13.11 1.89
N PRO A 21 -0.38 -14.35 2.29
CA PRO A 21 -1.29 -15.22 3.04
C PRO A 21 -1.41 -14.83 4.53
N VAL A 22 -0.77 -13.73 4.93
CA VAL A 22 -0.79 -13.20 6.29
C VAL A 22 -1.86 -12.12 6.37
N THR A 23 -2.75 -12.23 7.36
CA THR A 23 -3.69 -11.17 7.71
C THR A 23 -3.14 -10.42 8.90
N LEU A 24 -2.97 -9.10 8.78
CA LEU A 24 -2.49 -8.26 9.88
C LEU A 24 -3.64 -7.97 10.84
N ASP A 25 -3.51 -8.39 12.10
CA ASP A 25 -4.47 -8.12 13.18
C ASP A 25 -3.78 -7.52 14.41
N MET A 26 -4.57 -6.97 15.34
CA MET A 26 -4.06 -6.26 16.54
C MET A 26 -3.34 -7.16 17.55
N GLU A 27 -3.59 -8.46 17.53
CA GLU A 27 -3.05 -9.41 18.52
C GLU A 27 -1.74 -10.05 18.04
N SER A 28 -1.57 -10.14 16.72
CA SER A 28 -0.48 -10.78 16.05
C SER A 28 0.82 -9.97 16.12
N SER A 29 1.91 -10.63 16.50
CA SER A 29 3.28 -10.09 16.33
C SER A 29 3.76 -10.20 14.88
N GLN A 30 2.86 -10.12 13.90
CA GLN A 30 3.14 -10.42 12.49
C GLN A 30 3.36 -9.16 11.64
N TYR A 31 3.27 -7.96 12.21
CA TYR A 31 3.49 -6.69 11.51
C TYR A 31 4.76 -6.69 10.65
N ASN A 32 5.91 -7.12 11.21
CA ASN A 32 7.17 -7.16 10.46
C ASN A 32 7.11 -8.12 9.26
N SER A 33 6.50 -9.29 9.43
CA SER A 33 6.34 -10.27 8.35
C SER A 33 5.38 -9.76 7.27
N TRP A 34 4.23 -9.23 7.67
CA TRP A 34 3.24 -8.63 6.76
C TRP A 34 3.86 -7.46 5.98
N ALA A 35 4.51 -6.52 6.66
CA ALA A 35 5.12 -5.35 6.04
C ALA A 35 6.24 -5.74 5.05
N THR A 36 7.01 -6.78 5.37
CA THR A 36 8.05 -7.29 4.47
C THR A 36 7.44 -7.89 3.20
N LEU A 37 6.42 -8.75 3.35
CA LEU A 37 5.72 -9.36 2.21
C LEU A 37 5.02 -8.32 1.34
N PHE A 38 4.38 -7.32 1.97
CA PHE A 38 3.68 -6.25 1.26
C PHE A 38 4.64 -5.41 0.42
N LYS A 39 5.80 -5.02 0.97
CA LYS A 39 6.85 -4.31 0.20
C LYS A 39 7.39 -5.12 -0.98
N ILE A 40 7.52 -6.44 -0.82
CA ILE A 40 7.95 -7.33 -1.91
C ILE A 40 6.88 -7.35 -3.02
N HIS A 41 5.61 -7.45 -2.63
CA HIS A 41 4.48 -7.45 -3.56
C HIS A 41 4.43 -6.12 -4.35
N THR A 42 4.42 -4.98 -3.68
CA THR A 42 4.36 -3.67 -4.37
C THR A 42 5.56 -3.43 -5.28
N ARG A 43 6.76 -3.89 -4.88
CA ARG A 43 7.95 -3.85 -5.75
C ARG A 43 7.80 -4.74 -6.99
N ALA A 44 7.29 -5.96 -6.84
CA ALA A 44 7.08 -6.88 -7.96
C ALA A 44 6.07 -6.33 -8.99
N TYR A 45 5.11 -5.54 -8.52
CA TYR A 45 4.07 -4.92 -9.34
C TYR A 45 4.33 -3.44 -9.68
N GLN A 46 5.55 -2.95 -9.46
CA GLN A 46 6.00 -1.60 -9.86
C GLN A 46 5.20 -0.44 -9.22
N VAL A 47 4.71 -0.63 -7.99
CA VAL A 47 3.91 0.36 -7.25
C VAL A 47 4.47 0.64 -5.84
N LEU A 48 5.75 0.34 -5.61
CA LEU A 48 6.38 0.58 -4.31
C LEU A 48 6.33 2.06 -3.89
N ASP A 49 6.39 2.95 -4.88
CA ASP A 49 6.41 4.39 -4.68
C ASP A 49 5.13 4.95 -4.04
N HIS A 50 4.01 4.22 -4.13
CA HIS A 50 2.74 4.56 -3.47
C HIS A 50 2.76 4.37 -1.95
N ILE A 51 3.75 3.65 -1.40
CA ILE A 51 3.89 3.45 0.05
C ILE A 51 5.22 3.95 0.59
N ILE A 52 6.24 4.09 -0.27
CA ILE A 52 7.56 4.61 0.10
C ILE A 52 8.02 5.52 -1.05
N PRO A 53 7.94 6.85 -0.90
CA PRO A 53 8.28 7.76 -1.99
C PRO A 53 9.75 7.60 -2.40
N SER A 54 9.99 7.48 -3.71
CA SER A 54 11.35 7.49 -4.24
C SER A 54 11.92 8.90 -4.21
N LYS A 55 13.19 9.05 -3.81
CA LYS A 55 13.89 10.35 -3.77
C LYS A 55 13.90 11.09 -5.12
N ASN A 56 13.66 10.37 -6.22
CA ASN A 56 13.68 10.94 -7.56
C ASN A 56 12.30 11.43 -8.04
N GLN A 57 11.19 11.04 -7.40
CA GLN A 57 9.85 11.47 -7.81
C GLN A 57 9.51 12.89 -7.37
N THR A 58 10.08 13.36 -6.25
CA THR A 58 9.88 14.73 -5.76
C THR A 58 10.48 15.80 -6.69
N ALA A 59 11.23 15.41 -7.73
CA ALA A 59 11.91 16.33 -8.64
C ALA A 59 11.20 16.54 -9.99
N ASN A 60 10.26 15.68 -10.38
CA ASN A 60 9.60 15.77 -11.69
C ASN A 60 8.22 16.45 -11.53
N THR A 61 8.20 17.76 -11.72
CA THR A 61 7.01 18.64 -11.54
C THR A 61 6.18 18.84 -12.81
N GLU A 62 6.46 18.06 -13.87
CA GLU A 62 5.69 18.07 -15.12
C GLU A 62 5.21 16.64 -15.38
N THR A 63 4.01 16.32 -14.91
CA THR A 63 3.35 15.01 -15.13
C THR A 63 2.09 15.27 -15.95
N ASP A 64 1.91 14.56 -17.06
CA ASP A 64 0.74 14.72 -17.92
C ASP A 64 -0.55 14.26 -17.20
N GLU A 65 -1.71 14.79 -17.57
CA GLU A 65 -3.01 14.42 -16.96
C GLU A 65 -3.30 12.91 -17.02
N ALA A 66 -2.83 12.24 -18.09
CA ALA A 66 -2.96 10.79 -18.25
C ALA A 66 -2.11 10.01 -17.24
N ASP A 67 -0.91 10.51 -16.93
CA ASP A 67 0.00 9.91 -15.94
C ASP A 67 -0.53 10.12 -14.52
N GLN A 68 -1.14 11.29 -14.25
CA GLN A 68 -1.84 11.55 -12.98
C GLN A 68 -3.03 10.60 -12.79
N GLY A 69 -3.87 10.45 -13.82
CA GLY A 69 -5.02 9.54 -13.74
C GLY A 69 -4.61 8.07 -13.56
N LEU A 70 -3.49 7.64 -14.14
CA LEU A 70 -2.92 6.32 -13.88
C LEU A 70 -2.39 6.21 -12.45
N TRP A 71 -1.68 7.23 -11.96
CA TRP A 71 -1.16 7.27 -10.60
C TRP A 71 -2.26 7.11 -9.56
N ASP A 72 -3.32 7.93 -9.64
CA ASP A 72 -4.45 7.87 -8.70
C ASP A 72 -5.13 6.50 -8.72
N ARG A 73 -5.24 5.89 -9.91
CA ARG A 73 -5.78 4.54 -10.06
C ARG A 73 -4.89 3.48 -9.41
N LEU A 74 -3.57 3.58 -9.56
CA LEU A 74 -2.63 2.66 -8.94
C LEU A 74 -2.62 2.82 -7.42
N ASP A 75 -2.75 4.05 -6.93
CA ASP A 75 -2.86 4.35 -5.49
C ASP A 75 -4.07 3.64 -4.88
N ALA A 76 -5.25 3.80 -5.50
CA ALA A 76 -6.47 3.13 -5.06
C ALA A 76 -6.35 1.59 -5.06
N ILE A 77 -5.61 1.01 -6.02
CA ILE A 77 -5.36 -0.44 -6.06
C ILE A 77 -4.47 -0.87 -4.90
N VAL A 78 -3.39 -0.13 -4.61
CA VAL A 78 -2.52 -0.45 -3.47
C VAL A 78 -3.27 -0.30 -2.16
N LEU A 79 -4.10 0.75 -2.02
CA LEU A 79 -4.97 0.93 -0.86
C LEU A 79 -5.94 -0.25 -0.67
N GLN A 80 -6.56 -0.71 -1.77
CA GLN A 80 -7.42 -1.89 -1.74
C GLN A 80 -6.65 -3.15 -1.31
N TRP A 81 -5.39 -3.29 -1.71
CA TRP A 81 -4.55 -4.40 -1.26
C TRP A 81 -4.21 -4.32 0.23
N ILE A 82 -3.94 -3.12 0.76
CA ILE A 82 -3.75 -2.90 2.20
C ILE A 82 -5.01 -3.40 2.93
N TYR A 83 -6.18 -2.86 2.59
CA TYR A 83 -7.44 -3.24 3.23
C TYR A 83 -7.79 -4.72 3.04
N GLY A 84 -7.40 -5.31 1.91
CA GLY A 84 -7.57 -6.73 1.64
C GLY A 84 -6.68 -7.65 2.47
N THR A 85 -5.65 -7.15 3.16
CA THR A 85 -4.69 -7.97 3.91
C THR A 85 -4.63 -7.66 5.41
N ILE A 86 -5.55 -6.82 5.90
CA ILE A 86 -5.70 -6.52 7.33
C ILE A 86 -7.02 -7.10 7.86
N SER A 87 -7.14 -7.27 9.17
CA SER A 87 -8.38 -7.65 9.83
C SER A 87 -9.38 -6.49 9.82
N ASN A 88 -10.68 -6.80 10.03
CA ASN A 88 -11.70 -5.75 10.11
C ASN A 88 -11.45 -4.78 11.27
N ASP A 89 -10.91 -5.25 12.40
CA ASP A 89 -10.62 -4.38 13.54
C ASP A 89 -9.52 -3.35 13.20
N VAL A 90 -8.46 -3.80 12.54
CA VAL A 90 -7.39 -2.91 12.06
C VAL A 90 -7.93 -1.97 10.98
N LEU A 91 -8.75 -2.47 10.05
CA LEU A 91 -9.41 -1.65 9.03
C LEU A 91 -10.21 -0.52 9.66
N HIS A 92 -11.13 -0.83 10.58
CA HIS A 92 -11.96 0.16 11.26
C HIS A 92 -11.16 1.17 12.07
N THR A 93 -9.95 0.81 12.51
CA THR A 93 -9.06 1.70 13.25
C THR A 93 -8.40 2.74 12.35
N ILE A 94 -7.98 2.35 11.13
CA ILE A 94 -7.22 3.24 10.24
C ILE A 94 -8.06 3.92 9.15
N LEU A 95 -9.25 3.38 8.85
CA LEU A 95 -10.09 3.79 7.72
C LEU A 95 -10.57 5.24 7.87
N GLU A 96 -10.33 6.05 6.84
CA GLU A 96 -10.80 7.42 6.73
C GLU A 96 -11.08 7.73 5.25
N PRO A 97 -12.02 8.64 4.93
CA PRO A 97 -12.26 9.07 3.56
C PRO A 97 -10.98 9.62 2.90
N ASP A 98 -10.83 9.33 1.61
CA ASP A 98 -9.81 9.92 0.73
C ASP A 98 -8.34 9.71 1.19
N LEU A 99 -8.07 8.67 1.98
CA LEU A 99 -6.70 8.28 2.30
C LEU A 99 -5.96 7.78 1.06
N THR A 100 -4.68 8.16 0.95
CA THR A 100 -3.77 7.52 0.00
C THR A 100 -3.27 6.18 0.54
N ALA A 101 -2.71 5.35 -0.35
CA ALA A 101 -2.02 4.13 0.05
C ALA A 101 -0.87 4.42 1.05
N MET A 102 -0.17 5.54 0.87
CA MET A 102 0.91 5.96 1.75
C MET A 102 0.40 6.33 3.14
N ASP A 103 -0.72 7.04 3.23
CA ASP A 103 -1.31 7.42 4.52
C ASP A 103 -1.75 6.18 5.31
N ALA A 104 -2.43 5.24 4.64
CA ALA A 104 -2.82 3.97 5.26
C ALA A 104 -1.60 3.15 5.71
N TRP A 105 -0.54 3.11 4.89
CA TRP A 105 0.72 2.45 5.23
C TRP A 105 1.37 3.05 6.49
N ASN A 106 1.43 4.38 6.58
CA ASN A 106 2.02 5.08 7.74
C ASN A 106 1.20 4.88 9.01
N ARG A 107 -0.14 4.97 8.91
CA ARG A 107 -1.03 4.71 10.05
C ARG A 107 -0.86 3.30 10.63
N LEU A 108 -0.69 2.29 9.76
CA LEU A 108 -0.37 0.95 10.21
C LEU A 108 0.98 0.89 10.93
N ALA A 109 2.01 1.57 10.40
CA ALA A 109 3.31 1.61 11.06
C ALA A 109 3.22 2.22 12.46
N ASP A 110 2.52 3.34 12.61
CA ASP A 110 2.32 4.03 13.89
C ASP A 110 1.54 3.15 14.87
N LEU A 111 0.41 2.57 14.43
CA LEU A 111 -0.45 1.71 15.24
C LEU A 111 0.32 0.52 15.85
N PHE A 112 1.20 -0.12 15.08
CA PHE A 112 1.97 -1.28 15.55
C PHE A 112 3.27 -0.90 16.27
N HIS A 113 3.75 0.34 16.13
CA HIS A 113 4.85 0.86 16.94
C HIS A 113 4.38 1.25 18.34
N ASP A 114 3.23 1.94 18.44
CA ASP A 114 2.62 2.34 19.70
C ASP A 114 2.21 1.12 20.54
N ASN A 115 1.58 0.13 19.91
CA ASN A 115 1.19 -1.12 20.58
C ASN A 115 2.38 -1.89 21.16
N GLN A 116 3.55 -1.86 20.53
CA GLN A 116 4.76 -2.48 21.09
C GLN A 116 5.22 -1.75 22.36
N THR A 117 5.08 -0.42 22.39
CA THR A 117 5.45 0.39 23.55
C THR A 117 4.49 0.16 24.72
N THR A 118 3.18 0.02 24.46
CA THR A 118 2.20 -0.31 25.51
C THR A 118 2.36 -1.72 26.06
N ARG A 119 2.70 -2.71 25.22
CA ARG A 119 2.88 -4.12 25.66
C ARG A 119 4.19 -4.38 26.43
N ALA A 120 5.14 -3.46 26.38
CA ALA A 120 6.41 -3.57 27.07
C ALA A 120 6.39 -3.00 28.51
N VAL A 121 5.26 -2.44 28.95
CA VAL A 121 5.03 -1.85 30.29
C VAL A 121 4.16 -2.79 31.13
#